data_AF-A0A7J6R573-F1
#
_entry.id   AF-A0A7J6R573-F1
#
_cell.length_a   1.000
_cell.length_b   1.000
_cell.length_c   1.000
_cell.angle_alpha   90.00
_cell.angle_beta   90.00
_cell.angle_gamma   90.00
#
_symmetry.space_group_name_H-M   'P 1'
#
loop_
_entity.id
_entity.type
_entity.pdbx_description
1 polymer ?
#
loop_
_entity_poly.entity_id
_entity_poly.type
_entity_poly.pdbx_seq_one_letter_code
_entity_poly.pdbx_strand_id
1 'polypeptide(L)'
;DEFFQYLLTLDANDVTIHAVREGDFVFPREPVLRVGGPLIVCQLLETGILNLLNFPCLVATQAARLRIAAGDSARLMEFGCRRAQGPDGALSASRYAYIGGFDATSNVKAGHAFDIPLGGTHAHAFVTSFHGLEDLDKPCRPPDTANPDSLAGRVRTRNFEQTCVQAR
;
A
#
# COMPACT_ATOMS: atom_id res chain seq x y z
N ASP A 1 -12.16 -30.05 27.29
CA ASP A 1 -13.22 -29.02 27.38
C ASP A 1 -12.79 -27.79 28.16
N GLU A 2 -12.25 -27.92 29.37
CA GLU A 2 -11.79 -26.76 30.18
C GLU A 2 -10.80 -25.83 29.44
N PHE A 3 -9.85 -26.39 28.68
CA PHE A 3 -8.91 -25.59 27.89
C PHE A 3 -9.60 -24.70 26.84
N PHE A 4 -10.62 -25.22 26.13
CA PHE A 4 -11.34 -24.43 25.13
C PHE A 4 -12.23 -23.37 25.79
N GLN A 5 -12.83 -23.69 26.94
CA GLN A 5 -13.56 -22.69 27.73
C GLN A 5 -12.63 -21.57 28.20
N TYR A 6 -11.41 -21.91 28.63
CA TYR A 6 -10.39 -20.93 28.95
C TYR A 6 -10.02 -20.03 27.76
N LEU A 7 -9.81 -20.61 26.57
CA LEU A 7 -9.53 -19.82 25.35
C LEU A 7 -10.68 -18.88 24.97
N LEU A 8 -11.94 -19.28 25.20
CA LEU A 8 -13.10 -18.41 24.96
C LEU A 8 -13.16 -17.22 25.92
N THR A 9 -12.55 -17.33 27.10
CA THR A 9 -12.45 -16.26 28.09
C THR A 9 -11.18 -15.42 27.97
N LEU A 10 -10.27 -15.77 27.07
CA LEU A 10 -8.97 -15.11 26.94
C LEU A 10 -9.14 -13.68 26.43
N ASP A 11 -8.53 -12.71 27.12
CA ASP A 11 -8.46 -11.32 26.70
C ASP A 11 -7.03 -10.76 26.81
N ALA A 12 -6.84 -9.54 26.32
CA ALA A 12 -5.57 -8.82 26.36
C ALA A 12 -5.59 -7.63 27.33
N ASN A 13 -6.52 -7.60 28.30
CA ASN A 13 -6.72 -6.43 29.16
C ASN A 13 -5.52 -6.17 30.10
N ASP A 14 -4.87 -7.24 30.56
CA ASP A 14 -3.69 -7.16 31.43
C ASP A 14 -2.37 -7.04 30.66
N VAL A 15 -2.42 -6.78 29.34
CA VAL A 15 -1.23 -6.62 28.49
C VAL A 15 -0.81 -5.16 28.45
N THR A 16 0.45 -4.90 28.78
CA THR A 16 1.10 -3.60 28.66
C THR A 16 2.11 -3.64 27.51
N ILE A 17 2.06 -2.64 26.62
CA ILE A 17 2.97 -2.52 25.48
C ILE A 17 3.75 -1.21 25.59
N HIS A 18 5.08 -1.29 25.48
CA HIS A 18 5.95 -0.15 25.29
C HIS A 18 6.64 -0.27 23.93
N ALA A 19 6.51 0.72 23.06
CA ALA A 19 7.10 0.70 21.72
C ALA A 19 7.79 2.03 21.41
N VAL A 20 8.76 1.98 20.50
CA VAL A 20 9.29 3.18 19.84
C VAL A 20 8.19 3.84 19.02
N ARG A 21 8.31 5.16 18.77
CA ARG A 21 7.35 5.83 17.89
C ARG A 21 7.66 5.44 16.45
N GLU A 22 6.61 5.38 15.65
CA GLU A 22 6.73 5.10 14.24
C GLU A 22 7.54 6.21 13.53
N GLY A 23 8.50 5.80 12.70
CA GLY A 23 9.43 6.71 12.03
C GLY A 23 10.71 7.02 12.82
N ASP A 24 10.80 6.63 14.10
CA ASP A 24 12.05 6.72 14.86
C ASP A 24 13.06 5.68 14.32
N PHE A 25 14.36 6.01 14.38
CA PHE A 25 15.43 5.09 14.03
C PHE A 25 15.64 4.05 15.14
N VAL A 26 15.81 2.79 14.74
CA VAL A 26 16.11 1.68 15.66
C VAL A 26 17.39 0.97 15.24
N PHE A 27 18.20 0.58 16.22
CA PHE A 27 19.47 -0.08 15.97
C PHE A 27 19.42 -1.57 16.34
N PRO A 28 20.32 -2.39 15.77
CA PRO A 28 20.42 -3.80 16.14
C PRO A 28 20.68 -3.97 17.63
N ARG A 29 20.01 -4.95 18.25
CA ARG A 29 20.10 -5.31 19.68
C ARG A 29 19.45 -4.30 20.65
N GLU A 30 18.62 -3.39 20.14
CA GLU A 30 17.75 -2.55 20.97
C GLU A 30 16.29 -3.01 20.88
N PRO A 31 15.53 -2.96 21.99
CA PRO A 31 14.13 -3.38 21.98
C PRO A 31 13.26 -2.35 21.24
N VAL A 32 12.71 -2.73 20.09
CA VAL A 32 11.72 -1.93 19.34
C VAL A 32 10.36 -1.91 20.06
N LEU A 33 9.99 -3.05 20.66
CA LEU A 33 8.73 -3.24 21.35
C LEU A 33 8.94 -4.18 22.56
N ARG A 34 8.33 -3.84 23.70
CA ARG A 34 8.28 -4.66 24.91
C ARG A 34 6.83 -4.95 25.27
N VAL A 35 6.50 -6.22 25.45
CA VAL A 35 5.19 -6.70 25.90
C VAL A 35 5.34 -7.25 27.32
N GLY A 36 4.47 -6.81 28.23
CA GLY A 36 4.37 -7.35 29.59
C GLY A 36 2.93 -7.75 29.89
N GLY A 37 2.74 -8.80 30.69
CA GLY A 37 1.42 -9.32 31.04
C GLY A 37 1.44 -10.82 31.31
N PRO A 38 0.26 -11.47 31.32
CA PRO A 38 0.17 -12.92 31.47
C PRO A 38 0.93 -13.67 30.38
N LEU A 39 1.73 -14.67 30.78
CA LEU A 39 2.66 -15.39 29.91
C LEU A 39 1.99 -15.93 28.64
N ILE A 40 0.85 -16.60 28.80
CA ILE A 40 0.12 -17.24 27.70
C ILE A 40 -0.40 -16.24 26.66
N VAL A 41 -0.86 -15.06 27.09
CA VAL A 41 -1.34 -14.01 26.19
C VAL A 41 -0.15 -13.38 25.47
N CYS A 42 0.92 -13.04 26.20
CA CYS A 42 2.13 -12.48 25.59
C CYS A 42 2.73 -13.43 24.55
N GLN A 43 2.78 -14.73 24.85
CA GLN A 43 3.30 -15.76 23.96
C GLN A 43 2.44 -15.93 22.70
N LEU A 44 1.11 -15.83 22.83
CA LEU A 44 0.19 -15.91 21.69
C LEU A 44 0.32 -14.70 20.75
N LEU A 45 0.60 -13.51 21.31
CA LEU A 45 0.78 -12.27 20.56
C LEU A 45 2.09 -12.21 19.77
N GLU A 46 3.12 -12.96 20.18
CA GLU A 46 4.48 -12.90 19.61
C GLU A 46 4.47 -13.00 18.08
N THR A 47 3.85 -14.05 17.53
CA THR A 47 3.85 -14.31 16.08
C THR A 47 3.16 -13.19 15.30
N GLY A 48 2.05 -12.68 15.82
CA GLY A 48 1.30 -11.60 15.17
C GLY A 48 2.09 -10.28 15.17
N ILE A 49 2.68 -9.93 16.32
CA ILE A 49 3.48 -8.72 16.47
C ILE A 49 4.73 -8.79 15.59
N LEU A 50 5.44 -9.92 15.55
CA LEU A 50 6.63 -10.08 14.71
C LEU A 50 6.29 -9.90 13.23
N ASN A 51 5.16 -10.43 12.75
CA ASN A 51 4.73 -10.24 11.38
C ASN A 51 4.42 -8.75 11.08
N LEU A 52 3.72 -8.09 12.00
CA LEU A 52 3.34 -6.68 11.88
C LEU A 52 4.52 -5.70 12.05
N LEU A 53 5.63 -6.11 12.67
CA LEU A 53 6.82 -5.27 12.79
C LEU A 53 7.83 -5.52 11.67
N ASN A 54 8.13 -6.79 11.37
CA ASN A 54 9.22 -7.13 10.46
C ASN A 54 9.01 -6.62 9.04
N PHE A 55 7.82 -6.83 8.47
CA PHE A 55 7.55 -6.42 7.09
C PHE A 55 7.51 -4.88 6.94
N PRO A 56 6.76 -4.13 7.77
CA PRO A 56 6.82 -2.68 7.78
C PRO A 56 8.19 -2.06 7.96
N CYS A 57 8.97 -2.52 8.93
CA CYS A 57 10.31 -1.99 9.19
C CYS A 57 11.24 -2.21 7.99
N LEU A 58 11.15 -3.38 7.34
CA LEU A 58 11.89 -3.68 6.11
C LEU A 58 11.53 -2.70 4.98
N VAL A 59 10.23 -2.48 4.74
CA VAL A 59 9.75 -1.59 3.69
C VAL A 59 10.16 -0.15 3.96
N ALA A 60 9.93 0.36 5.17
CA ALA A 60 10.30 1.73 5.55
C ALA A 60 11.80 1.97 5.42
N THR A 61 12.64 1.02 5.89
CA THR A 61 14.10 1.11 5.78
C THR A 61 14.55 1.10 4.33
N GLN A 62 13.96 0.23 3.49
CA GLN A 62 14.31 0.18 2.07
C GLN A 62 13.87 1.45 1.34
N ALA A 63 12.70 2.00 1.68
CA ALA A 63 12.23 3.25 1.14
C ALA A 63 13.15 4.43 1.52
N ALA A 64 13.62 4.48 2.77
CA ALA A 64 14.59 5.47 3.22
C ALA A 64 15.92 5.38 2.46
N ARG A 65 16.41 4.16 2.21
CA ARG A 65 17.62 3.95 1.38
C ARG A 65 17.44 4.45 -0.05
N LEU A 66 16.26 4.24 -0.64
CA LEU A 66 15.94 4.75 -1.97
C LEU A 66 15.82 6.28 -1.99
N ARG A 67 15.22 6.89 -0.95
CA ARG A 67 15.20 8.35 -0.78
C ARG A 67 16.61 8.92 -0.72
N ILE A 68 17.49 8.35 0.09
CA ILE A 68 18.90 8.79 0.19
C ILE A 68 19.60 8.68 -1.17
N ALA A 69 19.39 7.59 -1.90
CA ALA A 69 20.02 7.38 -3.20
C ALA A 69 19.48 8.32 -4.30
N ALA A 70 18.19 8.65 -4.26
CA ALA A 70 17.54 9.52 -5.24
C ALA A 70 17.72 11.02 -4.96
N GLY A 71 17.96 11.38 -3.69
CA GLY A 71 18.04 12.76 -3.22
C GLY A 71 16.67 13.41 -3.02
N ASP A 72 16.66 14.62 -2.46
CA ASP A 72 15.43 15.32 -2.04
C ASP A 72 14.63 15.91 -3.22
N SER A 73 15.27 16.15 -4.36
CA SER A 73 14.63 16.74 -5.54
C SER A 73 13.86 15.74 -6.38
N ALA A 74 14.15 14.45 -6.25
CA ALA A 74 13.50 13.40 -7.02
C ALA A 74 12.12 13.07 -6.42
N ARG A 75 11.09 13.00 -7.27
CA ARG A 75 9.77 12.53 -6.84
C ARG A 75 9.72 11.00 -6.87
N LEU A 76 9.55 10.38 -5.71
CA LEU A 76 9.46 8.93 -5.54
C LEU A 76 8.00 8.49 -5.44
N MET A 77 7.62 7.48 -6.22
CA MET A 77 6.26 6.95 -6.25
C MET A 77 6.23 5.42 -6.16
N GLU A 78 5.30 4.91 -5.34
CA GLU A 78 5.15 3.48 -5.07
C GLU A 78 4.11 2.83 -6.01
N PHE A 79 4.56 1.84 -6.78
CA PHE A 79 3.77 1.11 -7.79
C PHE A 79 3.81 -0.42 -7.62
N GLY A 80 4.17 -0.90 -6.43
CA GLY A 80 4.37 -2.29 -6.06
C GLY A 80 3.11 -3.07 -5.68
N CYS A 81 1.94 -2.42 -5.58
CA CYS A 81 0.67 -3.07 -5.17
C CYS A 81 0.39 -4.41 -5.87
N ARG A 82 0.69 -4.53 -7.18
CA ARG A 82 0.44 -5.76 -7.96
C ARG A 82 1.38 -6.94 -7.66
N ARG A 83 2.41 -6.72 -6.86
CA ARG A 83 3.41 -7.73 -6.43
C ARG A 83 3.52 -7.85 -4.91
N ALA A 84 2.80 -7.01 -4.17
CA ALA A 84 2.77 -7.11 -2.74
C ALA A 84 2.07 -8.40 -2.29
N GLN A 85 2.52 -8.97 -1.18
CA GLN A 85 2.13 -10.31 -0.76
C GLN A 85 0.86 -10.27 0.11
N GLY A 86 -0.13 -11.09 -0.25
CA GLY A 86 -1.35 -11.22 0.51
C GLY A 86 -2.30 -10.01 0.41
N PRO A 87 -3.45 -10.08 1.08
CA PRO A 87 -4.51 -9.06 0.98
C PRO A 87 -4.11 -7.70 1.57
N ASP A 88 -3.38 -7.69 2.68
CA ASP A 88 -2.99 -6.46 3.38
C ASP A 88 -1.55 -6.01 3.11
N GLY A 89 -0.74 -6.84 2.43
CA GLY A 89 0.65 -6.51 2.14
C GLY A 89 0.78 -5.29 1.24
N ALA A 90 -0.12 -5.10 0.28
CA ALA A 90 -0.14 -3.91 -0.57
C ALA A 90 -0.43 -2.63 0.23
N LEU A 91 -1.42 -2.68 1.11
CA LEU A 91 -1.81 -1.54 1.94
C LEU A 91 -0.68 -1.14 2.90
N SER A 92 -0.11 -2.13 3.58
CA SER A 92 1.01 -1.93 4.50
C SER A 92 2.23 -1.39 3.74
N ALA A 93 2.60 -2.01 2.62
CA ALA A 93 3.76 -1.57 1.84
C ALA A 93 3.63 -0.11 1.38
N SER A 94 2.48 0.29 0.85
CA SER A 94 2.24 1.67 0.42
C SER A 94 2.38 2.67 1.57
N ARG A 95 1.82 2.34 2.75
CA ARG A 95 1.91 3.19 3.95
C ARG A 95 3.35 3.35 4.44
N TYR A 96 4.06 2.25 4.63
CA TYR A 96 5.41 2.30 5.18
C TYR A 96 6.45 2.79 4.17
N ALA A 97 6.21 2.65 2.86
CA ALA A 97 7.02 3.30 1.83
C ALA A 97 6.89 4.83 1.90
N TYR A 98 5.68 5.34 2.13
CA TYR A 98 5.44 6.77 2.32
C TYR A 98 6.16 7.29 3.57
N ILE A 99 6.03 6.60 4.70
CA ILE A 99 6.74 6.95 5.94
C ILE A 99 8.26 6.92 5.74
N GLY A 100 8.78 5.97 4.96
CA GLY A 100 10.19 5.88 4.61
C GLY A 100 10.68 6.98 3.64
N GLY A 101 9.81 7.84 3.13
CA GLY A 101 10.19 9.01 2.33
C GLY A 101 9.75 9.00 0.86
N PHE A 102 8.84 8.11 0.46
CA PHE A 102 8.17 8.22 -0.85
C PHE A 102 7.12 9.35 -0.83
N ASP A 103 6.86 9.95 -1.99
CA ASP A 103 5.98 11.13 -2.10
C ASP A 103 4.53 10.75 -2.46
N ALA A 104 4.31 9.60 -3.12
CA ALA A 104 2.99 9.17 -3.56
C ALA A 104 2.89 7.64 -3.74
N THR A 105 1.66 7.13 -3.83
CA THR A 105 1.35 5.71 -4.13
C THR A 105 0.28 5.59 -5.21
N SER A 106 0.25 4.46 -5.91
CA SER A 106 -0.87 4.08 -6.78
C SER A 106 -2.01 3.36 -6.06
N ASN A 107 -1.83 3.01 -4.79
CA ASN A 107 -2.81 2.26 -4.03
C ASN A 107 -3.91 3.17 -3.49
N VAL A 108 -5.08 3.16 -4.15
CA VAL A 108 -6.24 3.97 -3.77
C VAL A 108 -6.72 3.66 -2.34
N LYS A 109 -6.66 2.40 -1.89
CA LYS A 109 -7.03 2.03 -0.51
C LYS A 109 -6.11 2.71 0.51
N ALA A 110 -4.83 2.82 0.20
CA ALA A 110 -3.86 3.52 1.05
C ALA A 110 -4.09 5.03 1.06
N GLY A 111 -4.38 5.63 -0.09
CA GLY A 111 -4.77 7.04 -0.16
C GLY A 111 -6.04 7.35 0.62
N HIS A 112 -7.03 6.46 0.58
CA HIS A 112 -8.27 6.63 1.33
C HIS A 112 -8.09 6.45 2.85
N ALA A 113 -7.29 5.47 3.28
CA ALA A 113 -7.15 5.13 4.70
C ALA A 113 -6.13 5.99 5.45
N PHE A 114 -5.12 6.52 4.75
CA PHE A 114 -3.97 7.20 5.37
C PHE A 114 -3.66 8.56 4.74
N ASP A 115 -4.55 9.09 3.90
CA ASP A 115 -4.40 10.39 3.22
C ASP A 115 -3.08 10.55 2.43
N ILE A 116 -2.56 9.45 1.89
CA ILE A 116 -1.32 9.44 1.10
C ILE A 116 -1.60 9.98 -0.31
N PRO A 117 -0.78 10.89 -0.85
CA PRO A 117 -0.94 11.39 -2.21
C PRO A 117 -0.95 10.25 -3.24
N LEU A 118 -1.92 10.32 -4.17
CA LEU A 118 -2.08 9.29 -5.20
C LEU A 118 -1.37 9.66 -6.51
N GLY A 119 -0.86 8.65 -7.21
CA GLY A 119 -0.20 8.80 -8.51
C GLY A 119 -0.37 7.55 -9.39
N GLY A 120 -0.41 7.75 -10.71
CA GLY A 120 -0.66 6.70 -11.70
C GLY A 120 -1.97 6.94 -12.45
N THR A 121 -1.91 6.99 -13.78
CA THR A 121 -3.02 7.45 -14.63
C THR A 121 -3.62 6.31 -15.45
N HIS A 122 -2.84 5.69 -16.34
CA HIS A 122 -3.32 4.67 -17.27
C HIS A 122 -2.34 3.49 -17.33
N ALA A 123 -2.85 2.33 -17.75
CA ALA A 123 -2.09 1.10 -17.88
C ALA A 123 -1.82 0.76 -19.36
N HIS A 124 -0.80 -0.05 -19.63
CA HIS A 124 -0.51 -0.55 -20.96
C HIS A 124 -1.71 -1.26 -21.61
N ALA A 125 -2.50 -2.00 -20.82
CA ALA A 125 -3.70 -2.69 -21.28
C ALA A 125 -4.70 -1.76 -21.97
N PHE A 126 -4.81 -0.52 -21.49
CA PHE A 126 -5.66 0.50 -22.11
C PHE A 126 -5.16 0.83 -23.51
N VAL A 127 -3.88 1.17 -23.67
CA VAL A 127 -3.29 1.48 -24.99
C VAL A 127 -3.38 0.28 -25.94
N THR A 128 -3.13 -0.94 -25.46
CA THR A 128 -3.18 -2.15 -26.31
C THR A 128 -4.58 -2.60 -26.70
N SER A 129 -5.63 -2.04 -26.08
CA SER A 129 -7.01 -2.32 -26.47
C SER A 129 -7.42 -1.63 -27.76
N PHE A 130 -6.64 -0.66 -28.24
CA PHE A 130 -6.87 0.04 -29.50
C PHE A 130 -6.12 -0.64 -30.65
N HIS A 131 -6.78 -0.84 -31.78
CA HIS A 131 -6.19 -1.39 -32.99
C HIS A 131 -5.56 -0.30 -33.88
N GLY A 132 -6.04 0.92 -33.76
CA GLY A 132 -5.51 2.09 -34.47
C GLY A 132 -6.08 3.40 -33.93
N LEU A 133 -5.63 4.53 -34.49
CA LEU A 133 -6.07 5.87 -34.06
C LEU A 133 -7.57 6.11 -34.25
N GLU A 134 -8.17 5.43 -35.21
CA GLU A 134 -9.60 5.45 -35.48
C GLU A 134 -10.45 4.94 -34.29
N ASP A 135 -9.87 4.14 -33.40
CA ASP A 135 -10.55 3.68 -32.20
C ASP A 135 -10.58 4.72 -31.07
N LEU A 136 -9.76 5.79 -31.15
CA LEU A 136 -9.73 6.86 -30.14
C LEU A 136 -10.92 7.82 -30.25
N ASP A 137 -11.50 7.92 -31.44
CA ASP A 137 -12.69 8.74 -31.69
C ASP A 137 -13.99 7.97 -31.41
N LYS A 138 -13.90 6.64 -31.19
CA LYS A 138 -15.03 5.83 -30.75
C LYS A 138 -15.26 6.12 -29.26
N PRO A 139 -16.43 6.61 -28.84
CA PRO A 139 -16.69 6.79 -27.42
C PRO A 139 -16.58 5.43 -26.73
N CYS A 140 -15.73 5.32 -25.71
CA CYS A 140 -15.75 4.18 -24.80
C CYS A 140 -17.16 4.10 -24.21
N ARG A 141 -18.01 3.24 -24.78
CA ARG A 141 -19.24 2.83 -24.11
C ARG A 141 -18.80 2.09 -22.86
N PRO A 142 -19.19 2.52 -21.65
CA PRO A 142 -19.06 1.65 -20.50
C PRO A 142 -19.83 0.34 -20.81
N PRO A 143 -19.34 -0.83 -20.37
CA PRO A 143 -20.15 -2.05 -20.42
C PRO A 143 -21.47 -1.75 -19.71
N ASP A 144 -22.60 -2.04 -20.36
CA ASP A 144 -23.95 -1.61 -19.97
C ASP A 144 -24.18 -1.68 -18.45
N THR A 145 -24.03 -0.54 -17.77
CA THR A 145 -24.59 -0.31 -16.44
C THR A 145 -25.75 0.63 -16.63
N ALA A 146 -26.96 0.12 -16.38
CA ALA A 146 -28.23 0.80 -16.53
C ALA A 146 -28.39 2.01 -15.58
N ASN A 147 -27.66 3.11 -15.81
CA ASN A 147 -27.95 4.43 -15.22
C ASN A 147 -27.29 5.58 -16.01
N PRO A 148 -28.02 6.62 -16.48
CA PRO A 148 -27.48 7.60 -17.43
C PRO A 148 -26.65 8.77 -16.84
N ASP A 149 -26.60 8.96 -15.51
CA ASP A 149 -26.21 10.27 -14.94
C ASP A 149 -24.84 10.37 -14.25
N SER A 150 -24.01 9.32 -14.20
CA SER A 150 -22.72 9.41 -13.51
C SER A 150 -21.51 9.39 -14.45
N LEU A 151 -20.88 10.56 -14.57
CA LEU A 151 -19.47 10.79 -14.91
C LEU A 151 -19.14 10.97 -16.41
N ALA A 152 -19.59 12.10 -16.94
CA ALA A 152 -18.89 12.78 -18.03
C ALA A 152 -17.48 13.24 -17.59
N GLY A 153 -16.52 12.33 -17.64
CA GLY A 153 -15.09 12.62 -17.50
C GLY A 153 -14.39 12.55 -18.86
N ARG A 154 -14.46 13.62 -19.66
CA ARG A 154 -13.74 13.71 -20.94
C ARG A 154 -12.26 13.94 -20.68
N VAL A 155 -11.49 12.89 -20.39
CA VAL A 155 -10.03 12.97 -20.24
C VAL A 155 -9.45 13.23 -21.64
N ARG A 156 -9.01 14.47 -21.89
CA ARG A 156 -8.28 14.83 -23.11
C ARG A 156 -6.78 14.60 -22.88
N THR A 157 -6.31 13.40 -23.21
CA THR A 157 -4.88 13.00 -23.21
C THR A 157 -4.40 12.62 -24.61
N ARG A 158 -4.76 13.43 -25.63
CA ARG A 158 -4.57 13.05 -27.04
C ARG A 158 -3.11 12.80 -27.44
N ASN A 159 -2.17 13.66 -27.04
CA ASN A 159 -0.84 13.63 -27.67
C ASN A 159 0.02 12.42 -27.26
N PHE A 160 0.01 12.02 -25.98
CA PHE A 160 0.82 10.89 -25.52
C PHE A 160 0.22 9.55 -25.97
N GLU A 161 -1.10 9.39 -25.83
CA GLU A 161 -1.79 8.15 -26.21
C GLU A 161 -1.77 7.91 -27.72
N GLN A 162 -1.94 8.95 -28.54
CA GLN A 162 -1.78 8.83 -29.99
C GLN A 162 -0.36 8.41 -30.37
N THR A 163 0.66 8.96 -29.71
CA THR A 163 2.06 8.58 -29.94
C THR A 163 2.30 7.12 -29.55
N CYS A 164 1.75 6.65 -28.43
CA CYS A 164 1.90 5.27 -27.99
C CYS A 164 1.14 4.26 -28.87
N VAL A 165 -0.03 4.61 -29.40
CA VAL A 165 -0.79 3.77 -30.35
C VAL A 165 -0.10 3.73 -31.71
N GLN A 166 0.47 4.85 -32.18
CA GLN A 166 1.22 4.92 -33.44
C GLN A 166 2.58 4.23 -33.42
N ALA A 167 3.21 4.10 -32.24
CA ALA A 167 4.52 3.48 -32.08
C ALA A 167 4.49 1.93 -32.07
N ARG A 168 3.31 1.32 -32.24
CA ARG A 168 3.13 -0.12 -32.42
C ARG A 168 3.20 -0.49 -33.90
#